data_AF-A0A2B4RAJ1-F1
#
_entry.id   AF-A0A2B4RAJ1-F1
#
_cell.length_a   1.000
_cell.length_b   1.000
_cell.length_c   1.000
_cell.angle_alpha   90.00
_cell.angle_beta   90.00
_cell.angle_gamma   90.00
#
_symmetry.space_group_name_H-M   'P 1'
#
loop_
_entity.id
_entity.type
_entity.pdbx_description
1 polymer ?
#
loop_
_entity_poly.entity_id
_entity_poly.type
_entity_poly.pdbx_seq_one_letter_code
_entity_poly.pdbx_strand_id
1 'polypeptide(L)'
;MDLLNICLTSTYFQYNGKHYKQLHGTAMGSPVSVVIAEIVMQNIEERALSTCRQTIPLWLRYVDDTFTAVRHDEIDAFHNHLNEQNTDIQFTREVEENGKLPFLDCLVSHNDNSLRTTVYRKPTHTDRLLDESSYNPTSHKATTIRTLTRRAQLVCDSTDSLSDENKYLHRVFTKNNYNNDFIRRNTHRPTTTTETNDTATPTTTATIPYIKGMSENISRILLPFNIRVAHKPITTLRQLLTNVKDKDEPRNRQGTIYKINCSDCQASYIGETGRNLTTRLTEHRRATRKVLNTCHDHQGGVADRKKEQGLAEEIKNLKSQLGNKDGDESTSAATQAERDQRSPTKEQADFQSVQTRAEAELRLSSARLAQVSAKVDEVGKLIKAIDGMEEYGFQYNINIVGVPELNSQETPEATSKLCAELFAEMGTNITLQDIDIAHLVPLRSAGNLPNQIICKFTRRLAKEAVMARRKDACKPNPINLGLPDRTSLSSVRLFDHLTSKMQKVFSEGKN
;
A
#
# COMPACT_ATOMS: atom_id res chain seq x y z
N MET A 1 37.90 11.07 5.74
CA MET A 1 38.01 10.80 4.28
C MET A 1 37.84 9.32 3.96
N ASP A 2 38.32 8.40 4.79
CA ASP A 2 38.30 6.95 4.49
C ASP A 2 36.90 6.37 4.25
N LEU A 3 35.90 6.77 5.04
CA LEU A 3 34.52 6.34 4.84
C LEU A 3 33.95 6.82 3.50
N LEU A 4 34.29 8.04 3.08
CA LEU A 4 33.84 8.59 1.80
C LEU A 4 34.48 7.81 0.64
N ASN A 5 35.80 7.53 0.74
CA ASN A 5 36.50 6.72 -0.24
C ASN A 5 35.85 5.35 -0.38
N ILE A 6 35.60 4.66 0.74
CA ILE A 6 34.91 3.36 0.74
C ILE A 6 33.54 3.45 0.06
N CYS A 7 32.73 4.46 0.39
CA CYS A 7 31.39 4.65 -0.20
C CYS A 7 31.44 4.89 -1.72
N LEU A 8 32.45 5.60 -2.22
CA LEU A 8 32.58 5.92 -3.65
C LEU A 8 33.25 4.79 -4.44
N THR A 9 34.16 4.02 -3.85
CA THR A 9 34.90 2.95 -4.54
C THR A 9 34.24 1.57 -4.45
N SER A 10 33.28 1.40 -3.54
CA SER A 10 32.62 0.11 -3.26
C SER A 10 31.25 -0.02 -3.93
N THR A 11 31.09 0.56 -5.12
CA THR A 11 29.87 0.53 -5.92
C THR A 11 29.84 -0.70 -6.82
N TYR A 12 29.43 -1.83 -6.24
CA TYR A 12 29.21 -3.10 -6.95
C TYR A 12 27.71 -3.37 -7.11
N PHE A 13 27.31 -3.92 -8.25
CA PHE A 13 25.95 -4.38 -8.48
C PHE A 13 25.92 -5.66 -9.31
N GLN A 14 24.85 -6.44 -9.18
CA GLN A 14 24.65 -7.67 -9.94
C GLN A 14 23.57 -7.46 -11.01
N TYR A 15 23.82 -7.97 -12.21
CA TYR A 15 22.85 -8.02 -13.30
C TYR A 15 23.11 -9.24 -14.21
N ASN A 16 22.05 -9.98 -14.53
CA ASN A 16 22.09 -11.24 -15.26
C ASN A 16 23.14 -12.24 -14.71
N GLY A 17 23.17 -12.39 -13.38
CA GLY A 17 24.12 -13.27 -12.69
C GLY A 17 25.59 -12.84 -12.71
N LYS A 18 25.91 -11.69 -13.31
CA LYS A 18 27.27 -11.13 -13.36
C LYS A 18 27.41 -9.95 -12.41
N HIS A 19 28.58 -9.84 -11.79
CA HIS A 19 28.93 -8.71 -10.92
C HIS A 19 29.63 -7.64 -11.74
N TYR A 20 29.19 -6.40 -11.57
CA TYR A 20 29.76 -5.22 -12.19
C TYR A 20 30.24 -4.26 -11.10
N LYS A 21 31.34 -3.57 -11.39
CA LYS A 21 31.86 -2.47 -10.59
C LYS A 21 31.75 -1.18 -11.39
N GLN A 22 31.22 -0.13 -10.80
CA GLN A 22 31.29 1.19 -11.40
C GLN A 22 32.74 1.70 -11.33
N LEU A 23 33.35 1.96 -12.48
CA LEU A 23 34.73 2.43 -12.57
C LEU A 23 34.83 3.95 -12.50
N HIS A 24 33.88 4.66 -13.09
CA HIS A 24 33.83 6.13 -13.13
C HIS A 24 32.41 6.62 -12.80
N GLY A 25 32.34 7.78 -12.14
CA GLY A 25 31.11 8.39 -11.66
C GLY A 25 30.56 7.77 -10.38
N THR A 26 29.38 8.25 -9.98
CA THR A 26 28.70 7.83 -8.74
C THR A 26 27.44 7.01 -9.05
N ALA A 27 27.07 6.08 -8.17
CA ALA A 27 25.91 5.22 -8.39
C ALA A 27 24.59 5.97 -8.16
N MET A 28 23.70 5.95 -9.15
CA MET A 28 22.36 6.51 -8.99
C MET A 28 21.62 5.84 -7.82
N GLY A 29 21.10 6.66 -6.90
CA GLY A 29 20.40 6.20 -5.70
C GLY A 29 21.27 6.04 -4.45
N SER A 30 22.59 6.23 -4.54
CA SER A 30 23.42 6.37 -3.34
C SER A 30 23.17 7.75 -2.69
N PRO A 31 22.91 7.83 -1.37
CA PRO A 31 22.64 9.10 -0.68
C PRO A 31 23.75 10.15 -0.81
N VAL A 32 24.99 9.70 -1.02
CA VAL A 32 26.18 10.57 -1.12
C VAL A 32 26.40 11.08 -2.55
N SER A 33 25.85 10.39 -3.56
CA SER A 33 26.16 10.65 -4.97
C SER A 33 25.74 12.04 -5.42
N VAL A 34 24.57 12.51 -4.99
CA VAL A 34 24.05 13.85 -5.35
C VAL A 34 25.00 14.95 -4.87
N VAL A 35 25.47 14.86 -3.63
CA VAL A 35 26.37 15.88 -3.05
C VAL A 35 27.73 15.87 -3.74
N ILE A 36 28.26 14.70 -4.09
CA ILE A 36 29.57 14.60 -4.75
C ILE A 36 29.49 15.06 -6.20
N ALA A 37 28.45 14.69 -6.94
CA ALA A 37 28.22 15.19 -8.30
C ALA A 37 28.11 16.71 -8.32
N GLU A 38 27.37 17.29 -7.38
CA GLU A 38 27.23 18.74 -7.20
C GLU A 38 28.59 19.43 -6.98
N ILE A 39 29.43 18.92 -6.06
CA ILE A 39 30.76 19.50 -5.79
C ILE A 39 31.67 19.43 -7.02
N VAL A 40 31.65 18.29 -7.74
CA VAL A 40 32.47 18.12 -8.95
C VAL A 40 32.03 19.08 -10.04
N MET A 41 30.73 19.21 -10.27
CA MET A 41 30.17 20.13 -11.27
C MET A 41 30.47 21.59 -10.92
N GLN A 42 30.29 22.00 -9.66
CA GLN A 42 30.65 23.35 -9.20
C GLN A 42 32.12 23.68 -9.46
N ASN A 43 33.05 22.75 -9.14
CA ASN A 43 34.48 22.96 -9.42
C ASN A 43 34.78 23.08 -10.92
N ILE A 44 34.15 22.26 -11.77
CA ILE A 44 34.31 22.34 -13.23
C ILE A 44 33.79 23.68 -13.75
N GLU A 45 32.63 24.12 -13.28
CA GLU A 45 31.98 25.36 -13.66
C GLU A 45 32.78 26.58 -13.20
N GLU A 46 33.22 26.63 -11.95
CA GLU A 46 34.05 27.71 -11.41
C GLU A 46 35.36 27.84 -12.19
N ARG A 47 35.99 26.72 -12.53
CA ARG A 47 37.19 26.71 -13.37
C ARG A 47 36.88 27.19 -14.79
N ALA A 48 35.80 26.72 -15.40
CA ALA A 48 35.39 27.16 -16.73
C ALA A 48 35.16 28.68 -16.77
N LEU A 49 34.40 29.20 -15.81
CA LEU A 49 34.02 30.62 -15.73
C LEU A 49 35.21 31.52 -15.41
N SER A 50 36.12 31.09 -14.53
CA SER A 50 37.33 31.87 -14.18
C SER A 50 38.39 31.91 -15.28
N THR A 51 38.47 30.86 -16.10
CA THR A 51 39.44 30.77 -17.22
C THR A 51 38.86 31.22 -18.55
N CYS A 52 37.56 31.56 -18.59
CA CYS A 52 36.89 32.05 -19.78
C CYS A 52 37.47 33.42 -20.18
N ARG A 53 37.71 33.62 -21.48
CA ARG A 53 38.22 34.89 -22.02
C ARG A 53 37.22 36.04 -21.90
N GLN A 54 35.94 35.72 -21.79
CA GLN A 54 34.84 36.68 -21.76
C GLN A 54 34.07 36.57 -20.45
N THR A 55 33.58 37.71 -19.96
CA THR A 55 32.66 37.74 -18.82
C THR A 55 31.30 37.21 -19.26
N ILE A 56 30.85 36.13 -18.61
CA ILE A 56 29.54 35.56 -18.85
C ILE A 56 28.51 36.33 -18.02
N PRO A 57 27.52 37.01 -18.64
CA PRO A 57 26.56 37.86 -17.93
C PRO A 57 25.56 37.06 -17.09
N LEU A 58 25.32 35.79 -17.44
CA LEU A 58 24.36 34.92 -16.76
C LEU A 58 24.81 33.46 -16.82
N TRP A 59 24.86 32.82 -15.65
CA TRP A 59 25.04 31.38 -15.51
C TRP A 59 24.07 30.87 -14.44
N LEU A 60 23.09 30.08 -14.86
CA LEU A 60 22.12 29.44 -13.98
C LEU A 60 22.22 27.93 -14.14
N ARG A 61 22.22 27.19 -13.04
CA ARG A 61 22.20 25.73 -13.07
C ARG A 61 21.05 25.17 -12.25
N TYR A 62 20.39 24.16 -12.81
CA TYR A 62 19.41 23.32 -12.14
C TYR A 62 19.80 21.85 -12.29
N VAL A 63 20.41 21.30 -11.25
CA VAL A 63 20.95 19.93 -11.26
C VAL A 63 21.94 19.76 -12.43
N ASP A 64 21.52 19.08 -13.51
CA ASP A 64 22.34 18.77 -14.68
C ASP A 64 22.14 19.78 -15.83
N ASP A 65 21.09 20.63 -15.78
CA ASP A 65 20.75 21.57 -16.84
C ASP A 65 21.31 22.97 -16.55
N THR A 66 21.97 23.59 -17.52
CA THR A 66 22.53 24.96 -17.42
C THR A 66 21.88 25.91 -18.41
N PHE A 67 21.59 27.14 -17.97
CA PHE A 67 21.12 28.24 -18.80
C PHE A 67 22.13 29.39 -18.75
N THR A 68 22.59 29.84 -19.92
CA THR A 68 23.59 30.89 -20.03
C THR A 68 23.31 31.82 -21.20
N ALA A 69 23.72 33.08 -21.06
CA ALA A 69 23.66 34.07 -22.13
C ALA A 69 25.07 34.35 -22.62
N VAL A 70 25.32 34.11 -23.91
CA VAL A 70 26.62 34.27 -24.57
C VAL A 70 26.42 34.97 -25.90
N ARG A 71 27.40 35.77 -26.33
CA ARG A 71 27.38 36.37 -27.67
C ARG A 71 27.33 35.29 -28.75
N HIS A 72 26.51 35.50 -29.76
CA HIS A 72 26.22 34.49 -30.78
C HIS A 72 27.48 33.94 -31.49
N ASP A 73 28.47 34.79 -31.74
CA ASP A 73 29.72 34.43 -32.41
C ASP A 73 30.72 33.66 -31.51
N GLU A 74 30.53 33.72 -30.19
CA GLU A 74 31.41 33.08 -29.19
C GLU A 74 30.82 31.78 -28.63
N ILE A 75 29.62 31.38 -29.05
CA ILE A 75 28.94 30.17 -28.52
C ILE A 75 29.79 28.92 -28.78
N ASP A 76 30.42 28.80 -29.95
CA ASP A 76 31.31 27.68 -30.33
C ASP A 76 32.57 27.64 -29.49
N ALA A 77 33.24 28.78 -29.37
CA ALA A 77 34.46 28.90 -28.58
C ALA A 77 34.20 28.59 -27.10
N PHE A 78 33.11 29.12 -26.54
CA PHE A 78 32.74 28.88 -25.15
C PHE A 78 32.33 27.43 -24.88
N HIS A 79 31.60 26.79 -25.80
CA HIS A 79 31.24 25.39 -25.68
C HIS A 79 32.45 24.46 -25.70
N ASN A 80 33.42 24.71 -26.59
CA ASN A 80 34.66 23.96 -26.63
C ASN A 80 35.47 24.17 -25.34
N HIS A 81 35.55 25.40 -24.84
CA HIS A 81 36.21 25.72 -23.57
C HIS A 81 35.59 25.00 -22.37
N LEU A 82 34.26 24.86 -22.32
CA LEU A 82 33.57 24.07 -21.29
C LEU A 82 33.98 22.59 -21.34
N ASN A 83 34.04 22.02 -22.55
CA ASN A 83 34.40 20.62 -22.78
C ASN A 83 35.89 20.32 -22.59
N GLU A 84 36.76 21.33 -22.64
CA GLU A 84 38.19 21.22 -22.31
C GLU A 84 38.46 21.08 -20.81
N GLN A 85 37.52 21.48 -19.93
CA GLN A 85 37.75 21.46 -18.48
C GLN A 85 37.88 20.05 -17.90
N ASN A 86 37.22 19.07 -18.51
CA ASN A 86 37.19 17.69 -18.04
C ASN A 86 36.96 16.73 -19.22
N THR A 87 37.75 15.66 -19.31
CA THR A 87 37.65 14.67 -20.39
C THR A 87 36.47 13.71 -20.24
N ASP A 88 35.99 13.50 -19.01
CA ASP A 88 34.96 12.52 -18.67
C ASP A 88 33.55 13.13 -18.65
N ILE A 89 33.44 14.46 -18.53
CA ILE A 89 32.17 15.20 -18.52
C ILE A 89 32.15 16.13 -19.72
N GLN A 90 31.16 15.93 -20.59
CA GLN A 90 30.99 16.72 -21.81
C GLN A 90 29.61 17.38 -21.78
N PHE A 91 29.60 18.69 -21.95
CA PHE A 91 28.42 19.50 -22.10
C PHE A 91 27.84 19.30 -23.50
N THR A 92 26.52 19.27 -23.58
CA THR A 92 25.75 19.43 -24.81
C THR A 92 25.07 20.78 -24.78
N ARG A 93 24.76 21.37 -25.94
CA ARG A 93 24.10 22.66 -26.02
C ARG A 93 22.90 22.65 -26.95
N GLU A 94 21.92 23.47 -26.60
CA GLU A 94 20.84 23.90 -27.47
C GLU A 94 21.02 25.41 -27.68
N VAL A 95 20.88 25.89 -28.92
CA VAL A 95 21.05 27.30 -29.27
C VAL A 95 19.67 27.93 -29.47
N GLU A 96 19.56 29.20 -29.12
CA GLU A 96 18.32 29.96 -29.31
C GLU A 96 17.89 30.00 -30.78
N GLU A 97 16.63 29.65 -31.04
CA GLU A 97 16.03 29.70 -32.37
C GLU A 97 14.82 30.65 -32.35
N ASN A 98 14.78 31.60 -33.29
CA ASN A 98 13.70 32.60 -33.41
C ASN A 98 13.44 33.39 -32.11
N GLY A 99 14.49 33.73 -31.37
CA GLY A 99 14.37 34.47 -30.12
C GLY A 99 13.86 33.63 -28.95
N LYS A 100 13.94 32.28 -29.04
CA LYS A 100 13.37 31.35 -28.06
C LYS A 100 14.33 30.21 -27.73
N LEU A 101 14.39 29.86 -26.44
CA LEU A 101 15.15 28.73 -25.94
C LEU A 101 14.35 27.99 -24.85
N PRO A 102 14.13 26.67 -24.98
CA PRO A 102 13.52 25.88 -23.91
C PRO A 102 14.49 25.69 -22.74
N PHE A 103 13.98 25.80 -21.52
CA PHE A 103 14.69 25.47 -20.29
C PHE A 103 13.72 24.83 -19.29
N LEU A 104 13.89 23.54 -19.01
CA LEU A 104 12.97 22.73 -18.20
C LEU A 104 11.51 22.80 -18.72
N ASP A 105 10.59 23.28 -17.89
CA ASP A 105 9.17 23.47 -18.20
C ASP A 105 8.88 24.86 -18.82
N CYS A 106 9.89 25.70 -19.03
CA CYS A 106 9.76 27.07 -19.51
C CYS A 106 10.28 27.21 -20.95
N LEU A 107 9.57 27.94 -21.79
CA LEU A 107 10.05 28.46 -23.06
C LEU A 107 10.40 29.92 -22.81
N VAL A 108 11.70 30.20 -22.74
CA VAL A 108 12.23 31.52 -22.53
C VAL A 108 12.30 32.21 -23.89
N SER A 109 11.69 33.38 -24.02
CA SER A 109 11.74 34.19 -25.23
C SER A 109 12.27 35.58 -24.93
N HIS A 110 13.15 36.09 -25.79
CA HIS A 110 13.71 37.43 -25.65
C HIS A 110 12.94 38.43 -26.52
N ASN A 111 12.33 39.45 -25.90
CA ASN A 111 11.67 40.57 -26.56
C ASN A 111 12.17 41.89 -25.95
N ASP A 112 12.73 42.78 -26.78
CA ASP A 112 13.08 44.17 -26.44
C ASP A 112 13.76 44.33 -25.06
N ASN A 113 14.86 43.61 -24.81
CA ASN A 113 15.64 43.58 -23.56
C ASN A 113 14.93 42.96 -22.34
N SER A 114 13.79 42.29 -22.52
CA SER A 114 13.10 41.54 -21.46
C SER A 114 13.03 40.05 -21.80
N LEU A 115 13.24 39.22 -20.78
CA LEU A 115 12.97 37.78 -20.87
C LEU A 115 11.50 37.54 -20.53
N ARG A 116 10.80 36.87 -21.45
CA ARG A 116 9.46 36.37 -21.23
C ARG A 116 9.46 34.87 -21.07
N THR A 117 8.58 34.35 -20.25
CA THR A 117 8.47 32.91 -19.99
C THR A 117 7.06 32.42 -20.30
N THR A 118 6.99 31.32 -21.05
CA THR A 118 5.75 30.59 -21.35
C THR A 118 5.95 29.11 -21.09
N VAL A 119 4.88 28.31 -21.03
CA VAL A 119 5.00 26.87 -20.75
C VAL A 119 5.57 26.12 -21.95
N TYR A 120 6.73 25.49 -21.80
CA TYR A 120 7.31 24.62 -22.82
C TYR A 120 6.71 23.22 -22.79
N ARG A 121 6.59 22.62 -23.98
CA ARG A 121 6.14 21.24 -24.18
C ARG A 121 7.03 20.62 -25.23
N LYS A 122 7.63 19.46 -24.93
CA LYS A 122 8.44 18.71 -25.88
C LYS A 122 7.61 18.35 -27.13
N PRO A 123 8.21 18.24 -28.33
CA PRO A 123 7.50 17.85 -29.55
C PRO A 123 6.75 16.52 -29.45
N THR A 124 7.18 15.63 -28.56
CA THR A 124 6.57 14.33 -28.28
C THR A 124 5.41 14.38 -27.29
N HIS A 125 5.03 15.56 -26.78
CA HIS A 125 3.93 15.71 -25.84
C HIS A 125 2.59 15.41 -26.50
N THR A 126 1.86 14.42 -25.98
CA THR A 126 0.63 13.89 -26.61
C THR A 126 -0.67 14.49 -26.08
N ASP A 127 -0.57 15.36 -25.07
CA ASP A 127 -1.70 15.90 -24.30
C ASP A 127 -2.54 14.83 -23.59
N ARG A 128 -1.99 13.63 -23.41
CA ARG A 128 -2.66 12.53 -22.73
C ARG A 128 -2.44 12.65 -21.22
N LEU A 129 -3.50 12.97 -20.51
CA LEU A 129 -3.53 13.10 -19.06
C LEU A 129 -4.26 11.91 -18.44
N LEU A 130 -4.45 11.97 -17.13
CA LEU A 130 -5.35 11.08 -16.43
C LEU A 130 -6.78 11.31 -16.93
N ASP A 131 -7.39 10.32 -17.59
CA ASP A 131 -8.75 10.45 -18.13
C ASP A 131 -9.83 10.53 -17.03
N GLU A 132 -10.88 11.34 -17.22
CA GLU A 132 -11.96 11.50 -16.23
C GLU A 132 -12.73 10.19 -15.97
N SER A 133 -12.87 9.31 -16.96
CA SER A 133 -13.56 8.02 -16.82
C SER A 133 -12.70 6.97 -16.11
N SER A 134 -11.40 7.21 -15.95
CA SER A 134 -10.46 6.26 -15.35
C SER A 134 -10.82 5.92 -13.90
N TYR A 135 -10.45 4.71 -13.47
CA TYR A 135 -10.66 4.21 -12.11
C TYR A 135 -9.59 4.77 -11.18
N ASN A 136 -9.59 6.09 -11.01
CA ASN A 136 -8.72 6.82 -10.10
C ASN A 136 -9.54 7.73 -9.19
N PRO A 137 -9.06 7.99 -7.95
CA PRO A 137 -9.71 8.90 -7.03
C PRO A 137 -9.96 10.27 -7.66
N THR A 138 -11.10 10.87 -7.33
CA THR A 138 -11.46 12.24 -7.76
C THR A 138 -10.40 13.26 -7.34
N SER A 139 -9.72 13.04 -6.21
CA SER A 139 -8.61 13.89 -5.76
C SER A 139 -7.45 13.90 -6.76
N HIS A 140 -7.06 12.76 -7.34
CA HIS A 140 -5.96 12.70 -8.32
C HIS A 140 -6.33 13.42 -9.63
N LYS A 141 -7.58 13.27 -10.06
CA LYS A 141 -8.16 13.98 -11.22
C LYS A 141 -8.18 15.48 -10.99
N ALA A 142 -8.64 15.92 -9.81
CA ALA A 142 -8.61 17.32 -9.40
C ALA A 142 -7.17 17.87 -9.34
N THR A 143 -6.23 17.12 -8.77
CA THR A 143 -4.82 17.50 -8.67
C THR A 143 -4.18 17.68 -10.04
N THR A 144 -4.53 16.86 -11.03
CA THR A 144 -4.04 17.03 -12.40
C THR A 144 -4.38 18.42 -12.95
N ILE A 145 -5.61 18.89 -12.71
CA ILE A 145 -6.05 20.24 -13.12
C ILE A 145 -5.34 21.32 -12.31
N ARG A 146 -5.30 21.18 -10.97
CA ARG A 146 -4.68 22.15 -10.07
C ARG A 146 -3.20 22.35 -10.36
N THR A 147 -2.46 21.26 -10.58
CA THR A 147 -1.01 21.32 -10.81
C THR A 147 -0.66 21.99 -12.13
N LEU A 148 -1.36 21.67 -13.22
CA LEU A 148 -1.11 22.28 -14.52
C LEU A 148 -1.53 23.76 -14.56
N THR A 149 -2.67 24.10 -13.94
CA THR A 149 -3.11 25.52 -13.85
C THR A 149 -2.23 26.34 -12.90
N ARG A 150 -1.73 25.75 -11.82
CA ARG A 150 -0.71 26.37 -10.97
C ARG A 150 0.61 26.57 -11.71
N ARG A 151 1.05 25.58 -12.49
CA ARG A 151 2.25 25.72 -13.33
C ARG A 151 2.11 26.86 -14.32
N ALA A 152 0.97 26.98 -14.99
CA ALA A 152 0.69 28.10 -15.88
C ALA A 152 0.86 29.45 -15.16
N GLN A 153 0.34 29.59 -13.95
CA GLN A 153 0.49 30.82 -13.16
C GLN A 153 1.92 31.11 -12.69
N LEU A 154 2.73 30.08 -12.46
CA LEU A 154 4.13 30.22 -12.04
C LEU A 154 5.06 30.53 -13.22
N VAL A 155 4.75 29.99 -14.40
CA VAL A 155 5.63 30.06 -15.59
C VAL A 155 5.27 31.22 -16.51
N CYS A 156 3.98 31.53 -16.70
CA CYS A 156 3.56 32.62 -17.57
C CYS A 156 3.79 33.97 -16.89
N ASP A 157 4.60 34.81 -17.53
CA ASP A 157 4.97 36.13 -17.03
C ASP A 157 3.91 37.23 -17.27
N SER A 158 3.03 37.00 -18.24
CA SER A 158 2.12 38.00 -18.79
C SER A 158 0.68 37.49 -18.76
N THR A 159 -0.27 38.42 -18.63
CA THR A 159 -1.71 38.10 -18.58
C THR A 159 -2.19 37.42 -19.87
N ASP A 160 -1.64 37.83 -21.02
CA ASP A 160 -2.01 37.29 -22.33
C ASP A 160 -1.50 35.86 -22.49
N SER A 161 -0.23 35.60 -22.16
CA SER A 161 0.33 34.25 -22.23
C SER A 161 -0.35 33.30 -21.24
N LEU A 162 -0.70 33.79 -20.05
CA LEU A 162 -1.48 33.02 -19.07
C LEU A 162 -2.89 32.72 -19.59
N SER A 163 -3.53 33.69 -20.25
CA SER A 163 -4.85 33.50 -20.86
C SER A 163 -4.81 32.42 -21.96
N ASP A 164 -3.82 32.49 -22.84
CA ASP A 164 -3.65 31.53 -23.93
C ASP A 164 -3.28 30.13 -23.43
N GLU A 165 -2.43 30.04 -22.40
CA GLU A 165 -2.11 28.80 -21.72
C GLU A 165 -3.35 28.20 -21.03
N ASN A 166 -4.20 29.01 -20.39
CA ASN A 166 -5.45 28.54 -19.80
C ASN A 166 -6.45 28.04 -20.86
N LYS A 167 -6.56 28.71 -22.01
CA LYS A 167 -7.37 28.23 -23.15
C LYS A 167 -6.85 26.90 -23.67
N TYR A 168 -5.52 26.77 -23.81
CA TYR A 168 -4.87 25.53 -24.18
C TYR A 168 -5.20 24.41 -23.17
N LEU A 169 -5.02 24.66 -21.87
CA LEU A 169 -5.27 23.68 -20.82
C LEU A 169 -6.73 23.24 -20.79
N HIS A 170 -7.67 24.17 -20.97
CA HIS A 170 -9.08 23.84 -21.08
C HIS A 170 -9.34 22.86 -22.23
N ARG A 171 -8.78 23.11 -23.41
CA ARG A 171 -8.89 22.17 -24.55
C ARG A 171 -8.31 20.79 -24.23
N VAL A 172 -7.16 20.76 -23.56
CA VAL A 172 -6.52 19.50 -23.15
C VAL A 172 -7.40 18.74 -22.14
N PHE A 173 -7.98 19.41 -21.16
CA PHE A 173 -8.87 18.75 -20.20
C PHE A 173 -10.12 18.20 -20.88
N THR A 174 -10.75 18.97 -21.78
CA THR A 174 -11.90 18.49 -22.56
C THR A 174 -11.52 17.27 -23.43
N LYS A 175 -10.33 17.24 -24.04
CA LYS A 175 -9.81 16.09 -24.79
C LYS A 175 -9.63 14.83 -23.93
N ASN A 176 -9.41 14.99 -22.62
CA ASN A 176 -9.30 13.90 -21.64
C ASN A 176 -10.64 13.66 -20.88
N ASN A 177 -11.75 14.02 -21.53
CA ASN A 177 -13.13 13.80 -21.08
C ASN A 177 -13.54 14.53 -19.81
N TYR A 178 -12.81 15.56 -19.35
CA TYR A 178 -13.20 16.33 -18.17
C TYR A 178 -14.39 17.25 -18.44
N ASN A 179 -15.40 17.20 -17.58
CA ASN A 179 -16.51 18.15 -17.61
C ASN A 179 -16.07 19.58 -17.22
N ASN A 180 -16.61 20.59 -17.91
CA ASN A 180 -16.34 22.02 -17.68
C ASN A 180 -16.59 22.47 -16.24
N ASP A 181 -17.63 21.94 -15.59
CA ASP A 181 -17.89 22.25 -14.18
C ASP A 181 -16.79 21.71 -13.26
N PHE A 182 -16.27 20.53 -13.57
CA PHE A 182 -15.19 19.92 -12.81
C PHE A 182 -13.88 20.69 -13.01
N ILE A 183 -13.60 21.13 -14.24
CA ILE A 183 -12.47 22.00 -14.57
C ILE A 183 -12.57 23.30 -13.78
N ARG A 184 -13.68 24.04 -13.92
CA ARG A 184 -13.89 25.34 -13.25
C ARG A 184 -13.72 25.27 -11.73
N ARG A 185 -14.21 24.20 -11.10
CA ARG A 185 -14.09 23.98 -9.64
C ARG A 185 -12.67 23.65 -9.18
N ASN A 186 -11.84 23.10 -10.05
CA ASN A 186 -10.49 22.63 -9.70
C ASN A 186 -9.37 23.43 -10.35
N THR A 187 -9.67 24.43 -11.18
CA THR A 187 -8.68 25.42 -11.61
C THR A 187 -8.07 26.09 -10.39
N HIS A 188 -6.74 26.11 -10.32
CA HIS A 188 -6.05 26.75 -9.21
C HIS A 188 -6.37 28.25 -9.17
N ARG A 189 -6.76 28.72 -7.98
CA ARG A 189 -6.95 30.13 -7.69
C ARG A 189 -5.94 30.49 -6.61
N PRO A 190 -5.11 31.53 -6.81
CA PRO A 190 -4.24 32.04 -5.75
C PRO A 190 -5.12 32.46 -4.58
N THR A 191 -5.04 31.74 -3.47
CA THR A 191 -5.66 32.16 -2.20
C THR A 191 -4.71 33.12 -1.49
N THR A 192 -5.20 34.31 -1.16
CA THR A 192 -4.52 35.30 -0.30
C THR A 192 -4.53 34.91 1.17
N THR A 193 -5.23 33.85 1.55
CA THR A 193 -5.33 33.38 2.91
C THR A 193 -4.15 32.45 3.25
N THR A 194 -3.30 32.91 4.16
CA THR A 194 -2.57 32.04 5.11
C THR A 194 -3.60 31.31 5.98
N GLU A 195 -4.31 30.36 5.40
CA GLU A 195 -5.03 29.37 6.18
C GLU A 195 -3.98 28.39 6.69
N THR A 196 -3.44 28.69 7.88
CA THR A 196 -3.05 27.66 8.82
C THR A 196 -4.28 26.79 9.03
N ASN A 197 -4.43 25.78 8.18
CA ASN A 197 -5.40 24.73 8.39
C ASN A 197 -4.96 24.02 9.66
N ASP A 198 -5.55 24.42 10.79
CA ASP A 198 -5.69 23.60 12.00
C ASP A 198 -6.57 22.37 11.67
N THR A 199 -6.20 21.63 10.63
CA THR A 199 -6.71 20.28 10.45
C THR A 199 -6.12 19.46 11.57
N ALA A 200 -6.95 19.14 12.55
CA ALA A 200 -6.65 18.16 13.58
C ALA A 200 -5.90 16.98 12.95
N THR A 201 -4.76 16.64 13.53
CA THR A 201 -3.96 15.52 13.03
C THR A 201 -4.83 14.26 13.05
N PRO A 202 -4.85 13.49 11.95
CA PRO A 202 -5.67 12.30 11.89
C PRO A 202 -5.18 11.32 12.95
N THR A 203 -6.12 10.71 13.69
CA THR A 203 -5.81 9.72 14.74
C THR A 203 -5.03 8.54 14.16
N THR A 204 -5.35 8.13 12.93
CA THR A 204 -4.66 7.05 12.20
C THR A 204 -4.86 7.23 10.69
N THR A 205 -3.95 6.67 9.89
CA THR A 205 -4.11 6.58 8.43
C THR A 205 -4.26 5.12 7.99
N ALA A 206 -5.35 4.80 7.30
CA ALA A 206 -5.58 3.51 6.66
C ALA A 206 -5.28 3.61 5.16
N THR A 207 -4.55 2.65 4.59
CA THR A 207 -4.29 2.59 3.15
C THR A 207 -5.10 1.47 2.53
N ILE A 208 -5.95 1.79 1.55
CA ILE A 208 -6.80 0.81 0.86
C ILE A 208 -6.62 0.92 -0.66
N PRO A 209 -6.89 -0.15 -1.42
CA PRO A 209 -6.97 -0.06 -2.87
C PRO A 209 -8.10 0.87 -3.30
N TYR A 210 -7.92 1.56 -4.43
CA TYR A 210 -9.00 2.36 -5.02
C TYR A 210 -9.93 1.48 -5.85
N ILE A 211 -11.19 1.39 -5.43
CA ILE A 211 -12.28 0.74 -6.14
C ILE A 211 -13.42 1.74 -6.18
N LYS A 212 -13.73 2.21 -7.40
CA LYS A 212 -14.72 3.25 -7.65
C LYS A 212 -16.07 2.90 -6.99
N GLY A 213 -16.60 3.81 -6.19
CA GLY A 213 -17.85 3.68 -5.45
C GLY A 213 -17.69 3.07 -4.06
N MET A 214 -16.78 2.10 -3.88
CA MET A 214 -16.58 1.44 -2.58
C MET A 214 -15.57 2.18 -1.71
N SER A 215 -14.40 2.52 -2.26
CA SER A 215 -13.33 3.15 -1.48
C SER A 215 -13.74 4.54 -0.99
N GLU A 216 -14.55 5.28 -1.76
CA GLU A 216 -15.13 6.56 -1.33
C GLU A 216 -16.19 6.39 -0.24
N ASN A 217 -17.01 5.34 -0.32
CA ASN A 217 -17.96 5.01 0.74
C ASN A 217 -17.22 4.73 2.05
N ILE A 218 -16.16 3.92 2.00
CA ILE A 218 -15.34 3.59 3.17
C ILE A 218 -14.67 4.85 3.74
N SER A 219 -14.10 5.69 2.87
CA SER A 219 -13.51 6.96 3.32
C SER A 219 -14.53 7.86 4.01
N ARG A 220 -15.79 7.89 3.55
CA ARG A 220 -16.86 8.66 4.19
C ARG A 220 -17.28 8.08 5.54
N ILE A 221 -17.33 6.76 5.67
CA ILE A 221 -17.69 6.09 6.92
C ILE A 221 -16.58 6.24 7.97
N LEU A 222 -15.31 6.29 7.55
CA LEU A 222 -14.16 6.42 8.45
C LEU A 222 -13.86 7.87 8.87
N LEU A 223 -14.43 8.87 8.18
CA LEU A 223 -14.21 10.29 8.45
C LEU A 223 -14.65 10.72 9.87
N PRO A 224 -15.84 10.34 10.39
CA PRO A 224 -16.25 10.70 11.76
C PRO A 224 -15.35 10.10 12.86
N PHE A 225 -14.63 9.02 12.55
CA PHE A 225 -13.68 8.39 13.47
C PHE A 225 -12.28 9.04 13.42
N ASN A 226 -12.12 10.14 12.67
CA ASN A 226 -10.83 10.81 12.43
C ASN A 226 -9.75 9.87 11.85
N ILE A 227 -10.16 8.90 11.02
CA ILE A 227 -9.26 7.99 10.32
C ILE A 227 -9.10 8.47 8.87
N ARG A 228 -7.88 8.85 8.50
CA ARG A 228 -7.57 9.26 7.13
C ARG A 228 -7.44 8.04 6.23
N VAL A 229 -8.16 8.02 5.12
CA VAL A 229 -8.04 6.96 4.12
C VAL A 229 -7.15 7.44 2.98
N ALA A 230 -6.07 6.71 2.72
CA ALA A 230 -5.21 6.87 1.55
C ALA A 230 -5.50 5.77 0.54
N HIS A 231 -5.50 6.14 -0.74
CA HIS A 231 -5.74 5.19 -1.83
C HIS A 231 -4.43 4.80 -2.50
N LYS A 232 -4.21 3.49 -2.68
CA LYS A 232 -3.02 2.95 -3.37
C LYS A 232 -3.43 2.14 -4.59
N PRO A 233 -2.81 2.36 -5.77
CA PRO A 233 -2.99 1.47 -6.91
C PRO A 233 -2.36 0.10 -6.63
N ILE A 234 -3.10 -0.99 -6.90
CA ILE A 234 -2.61 -2.37 -6.68
C ILE A 234 -1.70 -2.82 -7.82
N THR A 235 -2.07 -2.50 -9.06
CA THR A 235 -1.36 -2.83 -10.29
C THR A 235 -0.75 -1.58 -10.89
N THR A 236 0.56 -1.41 -10.71
CA THR A 236 1.30 -0.29 -11.30
C THR A 236 1.99 -0.72 -12.58
N LEU A 237 2.13 0.19 -13.55
CA LEU A 237 2.95 -0.05 -14.75
C LEU A 237 4.38 -0.47 -14.38
N ARG A 238 4.91 0.04 -13.27
CA ARG A 238 6.19 -0.40 -12.71
C ARG A 238 6.20 -1.92 -12.46
N GLN A 239 5.21 -2.48 -11.75
CA GLN A 239 5.17 -3.93 -11.51
C GLN A 239 5.03 -4.75 -12.81
N LEU A 240 4.33 -4.23 -13.81
CA LEU A 240 4.12 -4.91 -15.09
C LEU A 240 5.36 -4.83 -16.00
N LEU A 241 6.05 -3.68 -16.03
CA LEU A 241 7.08 -3.37 -17.02
C LEU A 241 8.52 -3.39 -16.46
N THR A 242 8.71 -3.32 -15.13
CA THR A 242 10.05 -3.10 -14.53
C THR A 242 10.63 -4.30 -13.78
N ASN A 243 10.30 -5.53 -14.19
CA ASN A 243 11.03 -6.73 -13.75
C ASN A 243 12.42 -6.81 -14.39
N VAL A 244 13.20 -5.73 -14.33
CA VAL A 244 14.53 -5.59 -14.96
C VAL A 244 15.64 -6.09 -14.04
N LYS A 245 15.41 -6.12 -12.73
CA LYS A 245 16.39 -6.65 -11.77
C LYS A 245 16.25 -8.17 -11.66
N ASP A 246 17.39 -8.84 -11.53
CA ASP A 246 17.44 -10.27 -11.24
C ASP A 246 16.63 -10.55 -9.97
N LYS A 247 15.80 -11.58 -10.01
CA LYS A 247 15.16 -12.08 -8.79
C LYS A 247 16.20 -12.85 -8.00
N ASP A 248 16.47 -12.42 -6.78
CA ASP A 248 17.28 -13.21 -5.86
C ASP A 248 16.67 -14.60 -5.71
N GLU A 249 17.54 -15.62 -5.68
CA GLU A 249 17.12 -16.97 -5.33
C GLU A 249 16.40 -16.94 -3.97
N PRO A 250 15.37 -17.77 -3.75
CA PRO A 250 14.63 -17.78 -2.48
C PRO A 250 15.51 -17.88 -1.23
N ARG A 251 16.66 -18.57 -1.34
CA ARG A 251 17.65 -18.70 -0.25
C ARG A 251 18.51 -17.45 -0.01
N ASN A 252 18.55 -16.54 -0.96
CA ASN A 252 19.34 -15.32 -0.89
C ASN A 252 18.53 -14.06 -0.56
N ARG A 253 17.21 -14.19 -0.46
CA ARG A 253 16.30 -13.09 -0.14
C ARG A 253 16.43 -12.64 1.31
N GLN A 254 16.23 -11.35 1.51
CA GLN A 254 16.02 -10.71 2.81
C GLN A 254 14.51 -10.60 3.09
N GLY A 255 14.13 -10.41 4.36
CA GLY A 255 12.72 -10.32 4.77
C GLY A 255 11.93 -11.62 4.56
N THR A 256 12.61 -12.76 4.57
CA THR A 256 11.98 -14.06 4.26
C THR A 256 11.54 -14.76 5.54
N ILE A 257 10.33 -15.34 5.52
CA ILE A 257 9.82 -16.21 6.57
C ILE A 257 10.27 -17.64 6.27
N TYR A 258 10.89 -18.31 7.23
CA TYR A 258 11.40 -19.67 7.08
C TYR A 258 10.94 -20.57 8.22
N LYS A 259 10.79 -21.86 7.92
CA LYS A 259 10.40 -22.92 8.85
C LYS A 259 11.56 -23.92 8.99
N ILE A 260 11.94 -24.24 10.22
CA ILE A 260 12.87 -25.31 10.56
C ILE A 260 12.09 -26.38 11.31
N ASN A 261 12.03 -27.59 10.76
CA ASN A 261 11.42 -28.72 11.46
C ASN A 261 12.44 -29.37 12.39
N CYS A 262 12.00 -29.81 13.56
CA CYS A 262 12.80 -30.69 14.39
C CYS A 262 12.95 -32.06 13.70
N SER A 263 14.13 -32.67 13.80
CA SER A 263 14.34 -34.04 13.29
C SER A 263 13.67 -35.09 14.16
N ASP A 264 13.54 -34.82 15.46
CA ASP A 264 13.22 -35.84 16.47
C ASP A 264 11.77 -35.70 16.97
N CYS A 265 11.03 -34.68 16.53
CA CYS A 265 9.62 -34.51 16.87
C CYS A 265 8.88 -33.64 15.83
N GLN A 266 7.55 -33.54 15.95
CA GLN A 266 6.72 -32.71 15.08
C GLN A 266 6.83 -31.20 15.34
N ALA A 267 7.68 -30.77 16.28
CA ALA A 267 7.86 -29.36 16.55
C ALA A 267 8.54 -28.65 15.36
N SER A 268 8.13 -27.42 15.09
CA SER A 268 8.75 -26.59 14.08
C SER A 268 8.96 -25.17 14.56
N TYR A 269 10.12 -24.61 14.26
CA TYR A 269 10.45 -23.21 14.48
C TYR A 269 10.11 -22.41 13.23
N ILE A 270 9.35 -21.33 13.38
CA ILE A 270 9.06 -20.37 12.31
C ILE A 270 9.71 -19.04 12.71
N GLY A 271 10.51 -18.48 11.81
CA GLY A 271 11.19 -17.21 12.05
C GLY A 271 11.17 -16.32 10.81
N GLU A 272 11.28 -15.01 11.04
CA GLU A 272 11.51 -14.01 10.00
C GLU A 272 12.98 -13.55 10.07
N THR A 273 13.58 -13.20 8.94
CA THR A 273 14.92 -12.62 8.93
C THR A 273 15.04 -11.43 7.99
N GLY A 274 15.59 -10.32 8.50
CA GLY A 274 16.00 -9.18 7.67
C GLY A 274 17.33 -9.40 6.93
N ARG A 275 18.04 -10.51 7.18
CA ARG A 275 19.27 -10.89 6.49
C ARG A 275 18.97 -11.92 5.40
N ASN A 276 19.97 -12.22 4.57
CA ASN A 276 19.92 -13.34 3.63
C ASN A 276 19.62 -14.65 4.40
N LEU A 277 18.62 -15.41 3.95
CA LEU A 277 18.17 -16.66 4.58
C LEU A 277 19.32 -17.66 4.78
N THR A 278 20.24 -17.78 3.82
CA THR A 278 21.42 -18.66 3.95
C THR A 278 22.30 -18.26 5.13
N THR A 279 22.58 -16.97 5.28
CA THR A 279 23.33 -16.45 6.42
C THR A 279 22.62 -16.76 7.73
N ARG A 280 21.30 -16.53 7.77
CA ARG A 280 20.49 -16.79 8.97
C ARG A 280 20.45 -18.27 9.36
N LEU A 281 20.29 -19.17 8.39
CA LEU A 281 20.36 -20.62 8.62
C LEU A 281 21.74 -21.03 9.13
N THR A 282 22.81 -20.41 8.62
CA THR A 282 24.18 -20.66 9.07
C THR A 282 24.41 -20.19 10.50
N GLU A 283 23.87 -19.02 10.88
CA GLU A 283 23.85 -18.53 12.26
C GLU A 283 23.10 -19.50 13.19
N HIS A 284 21.91 -19.96 12.79
CA HIS A 284 21.16 -20.96 13.56
C HIS A 284 21.98 -22.24 13.77
N ARG A 285 22.60 -22.78 12.72
CA ARG A 285 23.50 -23.94 12.81
C ARG A 285 24.73 -23.70 13.68
N ARG A 286 25.22 -22.46 13.77
CA ARG A 286 26.33 -22.11 14.67
C ARG A 286 25.85 -22.01 16.11
N ALA A 287 24.68 -21.43 16.34
CA ALA A 287 24.09 -21.31 17.67
C ALA A 287 23.75 -22.68 18.27
N THR A 288 23.14 -23.59 17.51
CA THR A 288 22.87 -24.96 17.99
C THR A 288 24.15 -25.75 18.27
N ARG A 289 25.21 -25.57 17.48
CA ARG A 289 26.53 -26.16 17.76
C ARG A 289 27.17 -25.61 19.04
N LYS A 290 26.98 -24.32 19.34
CA LYS A 290 27.44 -23.74 20.62
C LYS A 290 26.68 -24.30 21.81
N VAL A 291 25.36 -24.48 21.70
CA VAL A 291 24.52 -25.04 22.77
C VAL A 291 24.92 -26.48 23.10
N LEU A 292 25.20 -27.32 22.09
CA LEU A 292 25.71 -28.69 22.29
C LEU A 292 27.06 -28.73 23.01
N ASN A 293 27.92 -27.73 22.80
CA ASN A 293 29.23 -27.64 23.47
C ASN A 293 29.15 -27.05 24.89
N THR A 294 28.08 -26.34 25.24
CA THR A 294 27.88 -25.80 26.60
C THR A 294 27.11 -26.76 27.52
N CYS A 295 26.52 -27.83 27.00
CA CYS A 295 25.78 -28.81 27.81
C CYS A 295 26.68 -29.73 28.67
N HIS A 296 28.01 -29.62 28.60
CA HIS A 296 28.90 -30.30 29.54
C HIS A 296 29.17 -29.53 30.84
N ASP A 297 28.82 -28.24 30.92
CA ASP A 297 29.04 -27.44 32.11
C ASP A 297 27.81 -26.57 32.40
N HIS A 298 26.87 -27.04 33.22
CA HIS A 298 26.18 -26.26 34.26
C HIS A 298 25.00 -27.01 34.90
N GLN A 299 25.23 -27.46 36.15
CA GLN A 299 24.18 -27.64 37.16
C GLN A 299 23.64 -26.25 37.54
N GLY A 300 22.41 -25.92 37.15
CA GLY A 300 21.83 -24.61 37.44
C GLY A 300 20.30 -24.55 37.26
N GLY A 301 19.57 -25.51 37.81
CA GLY A 301 18.12 -25.63 37.65
C GLY A 301 17.34 -25.74 38.97
N VAL A 302 17.55 -24.81 39.91
CA VAL A 302 16.86 -24.81 41.22
C VAL A 302 16.16 -23.48 41.55
N ALA A 303 16.36 -22.41 40.77
CA ALA A 303 15.85 -21.09 41.13
C ALA A 303 14.36 -20.84 40.77
N ASP A 304 13.84 -21.40 39.68
CA ASP A 304 12.50 -21.01 39.19
C ASP A 304 11.33 -21.75 39.87
N ARG A 305 11.54 -22.94 40.43
CA ARG A 305 10.47 -23.69 41.12
C ARG A 305 10.03 -23.07 42.46
N LYS A 306 10.86 -22.22 43.09
CA LYS A 306 10.51 -21.55 44.35
C LYS A 306 9.59 -20.35 44.15
N LYS A 307 9.54 -19.74 42.96
CA LYS A 307 8.69 -18.57 42.68
C LYS A 307 7.24 -18.96 42.39
N GLU A 308 7.00 -20.10 41.72
CA GLU A 308 5.65 -20.60 41.46
C GLU A 308 4.93 -21.07 42.74
N GLN A 309 5.66 -21.64 43.70
CA GLN A 309 5.07 -22.08 44.98
C GLN A 309 4.60 -20.90 45.85
N GLY A 310 5.37 -19.81 45.90
CA GLY A 310 4.98 -18.61 46.66
C GLY A 310 3.74 -17.90 46.10
N LEU A 311 3.58 -17.87 44.77
CA LEU A 311 2.42 -17.24 44.14
C LEU A 311 1.12 -18.03 44.39
N ALA A 312 1.21 -19.35 44.53
CA ALA A 312 0.06 -20.21 44.81
C ALA A 312 -0.48 -20.04 46.24
N GLU A 313 0.41 -19.79 47.21
CA GLU A 313 0.02 -19.53 48.61
C GLU A 313 -0.61 -18.15 48.80
N GLU A 314 -0.16 -17.15 48.04
CA GLU A 314 -0.72 -15.80 48.07
C GLU A 314 -2.15 -15.75 47.52
N ILE A 315 -2.43 -16.50 46.43
CA ILE A 315 -3.78 -16.66 45.86
C ILE A 315 -4.72 -17.40 46.82
N LYS A 316 -4.20 -18.36 47.61
CA LYS A 316 -4.99 -19.08 48.62
C LYS A 316 -5.40 -18.16 49.77
N ASN A 317 -4.51 -17.28 50.20
CA ASN A 317 -4.77 -16.33 51.29
C ASN A 317 -5.75 -15.22 50.89
N LEU A 318 -5.69 -14.74 49.65
CA LEU A 318 -6.64 -13.76 49.11
C LEU A 318 -8.05 -14.34 48.94
N LYS A 319 -8.18 -15.62 48.60
CA LYS A 319 -9.48 -16.32 48.56
C LYS A 319 -10.14 -16.47 49.93
N SER A 320 -9.38 -16.69 51.00
CA SER A 320 -9.94 -16.75 52.36
C SER A 320 -10.43 -15.40 52.88
N GLN A 321 -9.89 -14.28 52.38
CA GLN A 321 -10.33 -12.94 52.80
C GLN A 321 -11.62 -12.47 52.12
N LEU A 322 -11.98 -13.06 50.96
CA LEU A 322 -13.19 -12.73 50.21
C LEU A 322 -14.41 -13.58 50.60
N GLY A 323 -14.24 -14.62 51.42
CA GLY A 323 -15.32 -15.54 51.83
C GLY A 323 -16.08 -15.16 53.11
N ASN A 324 -15.72 -14.09 53.80
CA ASN A 324 -16.29 -13.72 55.12
C ASN A 324 -17.04 -12.36 55.12
N LYS A 325 -17.70 -11.99 54.02
CA LYS A 325 -18.61 -10.83 53.97
C LYS A 325 -19.94 -11.21 53.32
N ASP A 326 -20.73 -12.00 54.02
CA ASP A 326 -22.18 -12.08 53.84
C ASP A 326 -22.77 -12.54 55.17
N GLY A 327 -23.41 -11.61 55.91
CA GLY A 327 -24.04 -11.92 57.19
C GLY A 327 -24.35 -10.67 58.02
N ASP A 328 -25.63 -10.32 58.03
CA ASP A 328 -26.38 -9.58 59.05
C ASP A 328 -26.07 -8.09 59.33
N GLU A 329 -26.93 -7.23 58.77
CA GLU A 329 -27.44 -6.06 59.49
C GLU A 329 -28.98 -6.05 59.43
N SER A 330 -29.59 -6.60 60.49
CA SER A 330 -30.95 -6.25 60.89
C SER A 330 -30.92 -5.60 62.27
N THR A 331 -31.56 -4.42 62.33
CA THR A 331 -32.20 -3.78 63.50
C THR A 331 -31.34 -3.28 64.67
N SER A 332 -31.19 -1.96 64.75
CA SER A 332 -31.59 -1.19 65.94
C SER A 332 -31.77 0.30 65.61
N ALA A 333 -33.01 0.78 65.55
CA ALA A 333 -33.35 2.19 65.63
C ALA A 333 -34.15 2.40 66.92
N ALA A 334 -33.55 3.09 67.88
CA ALA A 334 -34.23 3.63 69.04
C ALA A 334 -33.83 5.10 69.17
N THR A 335 -34.67 5.99 68.65
CA THR A 335 -34.68 7.41 69.06
C THR A 335 -36.08 7.98 68.87
N GLN A 336 -36.69 8.22 70.03
CA GLN A 336 -37.58 9.32 70.41
C GLN A 336 -38.72 9.75 69.45
N ALA A 337 -39.90 9.67 70.04
CA ALA A 337 -41.13 10.27 69.59
C ALA A 337 -41.04 11.81 69.55
N GLU A 338 -41.40 12.39 68.41
CA GLU A 338 -42.04 13.70 68.35
C GLU A 338 -43.18 13.64 67.34
N ARG A 339 -44.38 13.94 67.83
CA ARG A 339 -45.59 14.14 67.04
C ARG A 339 -45.35 15.34 66.12
N ASP A 340 -45.56 15.17 64.82
CA ASP A 340 -46.01 16.29 63.99
C ASP A 340 -46.85 15.81 62.80
N GLN A 341 -48.01 16.44 62.68
CA GLN A 341 -48.98 16.24 61.59
C GLN A 341 -48.34 16.69 60.27
N ARG A 342 -48.02 15.75 59.36
CA ARG A 342 -47.71 16.08 57.97
C ARG A 342 -48.91 15.80 57.08
N SER A 343 -49.41 16.87 56.48
CA SER A 343 -50.53 16.90 55.54
C SER A 343 -50.24 16.05 54.30
N PRO A 344 -51.28 15.45 53.66
CA PRO A 344 -51.17 14.55 52.50
C PRO A 344 -50.58 15.19 51.23
N THR A 345 -50.26 16.48 51.25
CA THR A 345 -49.72 17.25 50.12
C THR A 345 -48.20 17.09 49.93
N LYS A 346 -47.44 16.74 50.98
CA LYS A 346 -45.97 16.65 50.90
C LYS A 346 -45.49 15.35 50.26
N GLU A 347 -46.11 14.22 50.61
CA GLU A 347 -45.85 12.91 50.00
C GLU A 347 -46.21 12.89 48.51
N GLN A 348 -47.28 13.61 48.14
CA GLN A 348 -47.73 13.72 46.76
C GLN A 348 -46.78 14.59 45.91
N ALA A 349 -46.19 15.63 46.50
CA ALA A 349 -45.15 16.44 45.87
C ALA A 349 -43.82 15.69 45.74
N ASP A 350 -43.42 14.92 46.76
CA ASP A 350 -42.23 14.07 46.73
C ASP A 350 -42.37 12.98 45.66
N PHE A 351 -43.55 12.35 45.54
CA PHE A 351 -43.84 11.36 44.48
C PHE A 351 -43.80 11.98 43.08
N GLN A 352 -44.36 13.17 42.88
CA GLN A 352 -44.25 13.91 41.60
C GLN A 352 -42.80 14.26 41.26
N SER A 353 -41.97 14.60 42.26
CA SER A 353 -40.54 14.88 42.04
C SER A 353 -39.77 13.64 41.58
N VAL A 354 -40.07 12.48 42.16
CA VAL A 354 -39.47 11.19 41.77
C VAL A 354 -39.95 10.79 40.38
N GLN A 355 -41.24 10.97 40.07
CA GLN A 355 -41.79 10.70 38.74
C GLN A 355 -41.11 11.57 37.67
N THR A 356 -40.94 12.87 37.94
CA THR A 356 -40.29 13.80 37.00
C THR A 356 -38.81 13.43 36.79
N ARG A 357 -38.11 12.99 37.84
CA ARG A 357 -36.72 12.53 37.74
C ARG A 357 -36.60 11.22 36.96
N ALA A 358 -37.51 10.26 37.20
CA ALA A 358 -37.58 9.02 36.45
C ALA A 358 -37.87 9.27 34.97
N GLU A 359 -38.79 10.17 34.64
CA GLU A 359 -39.09 10.58 33.26
C GLU A 359 -37.88 11.26 32.58
N ALA A 360 -37.14 12.10 33.32
CA ALA A 360 -35.92 12.71 32.82
C ALA A 360 -34.82 11.67 32.53
N GLU A 361 -34.62 10.69 33.42
CA GLU A 361 -33.67 9.59 33.21
C GLU A 361 -34.11 8.66 32.06
N LEU A 362 -35.40 8.41 31.90
CA LEU A 362 -35.94 7.63 30.79
C LEU A 362 -35.71 8.34 29.44
N ARG A 363 -35.92 9.66 29.39
CA ARG A 363 -35.60 10.49 28.22
C ARG A 363 -34.11 10.48 27.90
N LEU A 364 -33.24 10.59 28.91
CA LEU A 364 -31.80 10.56 28.73
C LEU A 364 -31.31 9.18 28.24
N SER A 365 -31.88 8.11 28.79
CA SER A 365 -31.59 6.73 28.38
C SER A 365 -32.09 6.45 26.95
N SER A 366 -33.28 6.95 26.60
CA SER A 366 -33.82 6.88 25.24
C SER A 366 -32.93 7.63 24.24
N ALA A 367 -32.45 8.83 24.58
CA ALA A 367 -31.52 9.59 23.74
C ALA A 367 -30.18 8.85 23.54
N ARG A 368 -29.65 8.21 24.59
CA ARG A 368 -28.45 7.37 24.49
C ARG A 368 -28.69 6.14 23.61
N LEU A 369 -29.83 5.47 23.75
CA LEU A 369 -30.21 4.33 22.90
C LEU A 369 -30.33 4.75 21.43
N ALA A 370 -30.91 5.91 21.13
CA ALA A 370 -30.97 6.45 19.79
C ALA A 370 -29.58 6.72 19.20
N GLN A 371 -28.66 7.27 20.01
CA GLN A 371 -27.27 7.48 19.60
C GLN A 371 -26.52 6.17 19.34
N VAL A 372 -26.73 5.15 20.18
CA VAL A 372 -26.15 3.82 20.00
C VAL A 372 -26.71 3.17 18.74
N SER A 373 -28.03 3.27 18.50
CA SER A 373 -28.67 2.75 17.29
C SER A 373 -28.06 3.37 16.03
N ALA A 374 -27.86 4.70 16.01
CA ALA A 374 -27.23 5.38 14.87
C ALA A 374 -25.80 4.88 14.60
N LYS A 375 -25.01 4.65 15.66
CA LYS A 375 -23.65 4.06 15.53
C LYS A 375 -23.69 2.62 15.03
N VAL A 376 -24.66 1.82 15.47
CA VAL A 376 -24.85 0.43 14.98
C VAL A 376 -25.19 0.44 13.48
N ASP A 377 -26.02 1.36 13.02
CA ASP A 377 -26.34 1.52 11.59
C ASP A 377 -25.10 1.91 10.76
N GLU A 378 -24.24 2.78 11.28
CA GLU A 378 -22.96 3.14 10.65
C GLU A 378 -22.01 1.94 10.55
N VAL A 379 -21.89 1.15 11.63
CA VAL A 379 -21.12 -0.10 11.62
C VAL A 379 -21.71 -1.10 10.63
N GLY A 380 -23.03 -1.19 10.53
CA GLY A 380 -23.71 -2.03 9.54
C GLY A 380 -23.38 -1.62 8.10
N LYS A 381 -23.28 -0.31 7.81
CA LYS A 381 -22.82 0.20 6.50
C LYS A 381 -21.36 -0.15 6.25
N LEU A 382 -20.50 -0.07 7.27
CA LEU A 382 -19.09 -0.45 7.16
C LEU A 382 -18.94 -1.94 6.84
N ILE A 383 -19.67 -2.82 7.53
CA ILE A 383 -19.65 -4.27 7.28
C ILE A 383 -20.06 -4.55 5.82
N LYS A 384 -21.13 -3.93 5.33
CA LYS A 384 -21.54 -4.07 3.91
C LYS A 384 -20.46 -3.60 2.94
N ALA A 385 -19.75 -2.52 3.25
CA ALA A 385 -18.65 -2.03 2.43
C ALA A 385 -17.43 -2.97 2.44
N ILE A 386 -17.14 -3.59 3.59
CA ILE A 386 -16.09 -4.63 3.72
C ILE A 386 -16.48 -5.87 2.94
N ASP A 387 -17.72 -6.36 3.08
CA ASP A 387 -18.24 -7.49 2.31
C ASP A 387 -18.06 -7.25 0.79
N GLY A 388 -18.36 -6.03 0.31
CA GLY A 388 -18.16 -5.66 -1.09
C GLY A 388 -16.69 -5.64 -1.51
N MET A 389 -15.77 -5.24 -0.63
CA MET A 389 -14.32 -5.34 -0.91
C MET A 389 -13.84 -6.78 -0.99
N GLU A 390 -14.30 -7.65 -0.09
CA GLU A 390 -14.00 -9.08 -0.13
C GLU A 390 -14.53 -9.70 -1.43
N GLU A 391 -15.77 -9.39 -1.79
CA GLU A 391 -16.38 -9.86 -3.04
C GLU A 391 -15.58 -9.39 -4.27
N TYR A 392 -15.15 -8.13 -4.30
CA TYR A 392 -14.27 -7.62 -5.35
C TYR A 392 -12.94 -8.38 -5.41
N GLY A 393 -12.33 -8.67 -4.26
CA GLY A 393 -11.11 -9.48 -4.17
C GLY A 393 -11.31 -10.91 -4.69
N PHE A 394 -12.49 -11.48 -4.49
CA PHE A 394 -12.85 -12.84 -4.92
C PHE A 394 -13.31 -12.92 -6.38
N GLN A 395 -13.48 -11.80 -7.08
CA GLN A 395 -13.89 -11.80 -8.49
C GLN A 395 -12.97 -12.60 -9.40
N TYR A 396 -11.69 -12.72 -9.04
CA TYR A 396 -10.68 -13.47 -9.79
C TYR A 396 -10.51 -14.91 -9.32
N ASN A 397 -11.22 -15.30 -8.26
CA ASN A 397 -11.04 -16.58 -7.61
C ASN A 397 -12.18 -17.54 -8.01
N ILE A 398 -11.81 -18.81 -8.16
CA ILE A 398 -12.73 -19.95 -8.23
C ILE A 398 -12.40 -20.93 -7.12
N ASN A 399 -13.41 -21.66 -6.68
CA ASN A 399 -13.24 -22.78 -5.77
C ASN A 399 -13.46 -24.09 -6.53
N ILE A 400 -12.48 -24.97 -6.50
CA ILE A 400 -12.54 -26.30 -7.12
C ILE A 400 -12.62 -27.32 -5.99
N VAL A 401 -13.67 -28.14 -6.03
CA VAL A 401 -13.93 -29.18 -5.01
C VAL A 401 -13.91 -30.53 -5.68
N GLY A 402 -13.42 -31.56 -4.99
CA GLY A 402 -13.43 -32.94 -5.48
C GLY A 402 -12.21 -33.35 -6.29
N VAL A 403 -11.18 -32.51 -6.38
CA VAL A 403 -9.91 -32.86 -7.03
C VAL A 403 -9.05 -33.65 -6.05
N PRO A 404 -8.68 -34.91 -6.35
CA PRO A 404 -7.80 -35.73 -5.52
C PRO A 404 -6.39 -35.12 -5.42
N GLU A 405 -5.75 -35.29 -4.26
CA GLU A 405 -4.36 -34.84 -4.04
C GLU A 405 -3.38 -35.80 -4.74
N LEU A 406 -2.38 -35.25 -5.45
CA LEU A 406 -1.31 -36.06 -6.04
C LEU A 406 -0.33 -36.54 -4.97
N ASN A 407 -0.05 -35.72 -3.95
CA ASN A 407 0.92 -35.99 -2.87
C ASN A 407 0.54 -35.26 -1.56
N SER A 408 1.02 -35.76 -0.41
CA SER A 408 0.77 -35.18 0.92
C SER A 408 1.40 -33.78 1.15
N GLN A 409 2.28 -33.33 0.25
CA GLN A 409 2.88 -31.99 0.24
C GLN A 409 2.98 -31.46 -1.20
N GLU A 410 1.87 -31.00 -1.76
CA GLU A 410 1.87 -30.31 -3.06
C GLU A 410 2.39 -28.87 -2.94
N THR A 411 3.21 -28.45 -3.90
CA THR A 411 3.60 -27.03 -4.05
C THR A 411 2.52 -26.26 -4.82
N PRO A 412 2.32 -24.96 -4.55
CA PRO A 412 1.36 -24.14 -5.31
C PRO A 412 1.61 -24.15 -6.83
N GLU A 413 2.86 -24.31 -7.26
CA GLU A 413 3.24 -24.43 -8.67
C GLU A 413 2.69 -25.73 -9.30
N ALA A 414 2.77 -26.85 -8.59
CA ALA A 414 2.23 -28.13 -9.05
C ALA A 414 0.71 -28.08 -9.15
N THR A 415 0.03 -27.53 -8.13
CA THR A 415 -1.43 -27.33 -8.14
C THR A 415 -1.86 -26.38 -9.26
N SER A 416 -1.08 -25.33 -9.56
CA SER A 416 -1.38 -24.42 -10.67
C SER A 416 -1.26 -25.11 -12.03
N LYS A 417 -0.28 -26.00 -12.20
CA LYS A 417 -0.12 -26.81 -13.41
C LYS A 417 -1.29 -27.78 -13.59
N LEU A 418 -1.69 -28.47 -12.52
CA LEU A 418 -2.86 -29.35 -12.52
C LEU A 418 -4.13 -28.59 -12.91
N CYS A 419 -4.34 -27.38 -12.38
CA CYS A 419 -5.46 -26.53 -12.78
C CYS A 419 -5.41 -26.15 -14.27
N ALA A 420 -4.23 -25.79 -14.80
CA ALA A 420 -4.09 -25.46 -16.22
C ALA A 420 -4.42 -26.65 -17.13
N GLU A 421 -3.94 -27.85 -16.80
CA GLU A 421 -4.24 -29.09 -17.53
C GLU A 421 -5.74 -29.44 -17.45
N LEU A 422 -6.36 -29.27 -16.27
CA LEU A 422 -7.81 -29.45 -16.08
C LEU A 422 -8.62 -28.52 -17.00
N PHE A 423 -8.24 -27.25 -17.08
CA PHE A 423 -8.93 -26.27 -17.90
C PHE A 423 -8.72 -26.50 -19.41
N ALA A 424 -7.56 -27.01 -19.81
CA ALA A 424 -7.28 -27.40 -21.19
C ALA A 424 -8.17 -28.58 -21.63
N GLU A 425 -8.33 -29.60 -20.77
CA GLU A 425 -9.22 -30.75 -21.02
C GLU A 425 -10.71 -30.38 -21.03
N MET A 426 -11.11 -29.34 -20.28
CA MET A 426 -12.45 -28.74 -20.41
C MET A 426 -12.65 -27.98 -21.75
N GLY A 427 -11.60 -27.89 -22.58
CA GLY A 427 -11.58 -27.21 -23.87
C GLY A 427 -11.49 -25.69 -23.78
N THR A 428 -10.90 -25.17 -22.71
CA THR A 428 -10.59 -23.74 -22.58
C THR A 428 -9.14 -23.47 -22.94
N ASN A 429 -8.87 -22.40 -23.69
CA ASN A 429 -7.50 -22.00 -24.09
C ASN A 429 -6.81 -21.22 -22.96
N ILE A 430 -6.71 -21.83 -21.78
CA ILE A 430 -6.10 -21.21 -20.60
C ILE A 430 -4.71 -21.78 -20.40
N THR A 431 -3.76 -20.87 -20.25
CA THR A 431 -2.35 -21.23 -20.03
C THR A 431 -1.94 -20.99 -18.58
N LEU A 432 -0.79 -21.52 -18.18
CA LEU A 432 -0.23 -21.27 -16.85
C LEU A 432 0.00 -19.76 -16.58
N GLN A 433 0.14 -18.93 -17.62
CA GLN A 433 0.29 -17.48 -17.49
C GLN A 433 -1.01 -16.75 -17.10
N ASP A 434 -2.16 -17.40 -17.33
CA ASP A 434 -3.47 -16.86 -16.98
C ASP A 434 -3.84 -17.10 -15.52
N ILE A 435 -3.11 -18.00 -14.85
CA ILE A 435 -3.26 -18.33 -13.44
C ILE A 435 -2.20 -17.55 -12.65
N ASP A 436 -2.64 -16.74 -11.68
CA ASP A 436 -1.77 -16.01 -10.76
C ASP A 436 -1.22 -16.97 -9.71
N ILE A 437 -2.11 -17.71 -9.04
CA ILE A 437 -1.76 -18.75 -8.07
C ILE A 437 -2.92 -19.71 -7.86
N ALA A 438 -2.61 -21.00 -7.76
CA ALA A 438 -3.54 -22.01 -7.23
C ALA A 438 -2.93 -22.70 -6.01
N HIS A 439 -3.74 -22.95 -4.99
CA HIS A 439 -3.30 -23.63 -3.78
C HIS A 439 -4.45 -24.38 -3.11
N LEU A 440 -4.09 -25.45 -2.39
CA LEU A 440 -5.00 -26.22 -1.55
C LEU A 440 -5.32 -25.45 -0.27
N VAL A 441 -6.58 -25.48 0.14
CA VAL A 441 -7.05 -24.95 1.42
C VAL A 441 -7.37 -26.11 2.35
N PRO A 442 -6.71 -26.21 3.52
CA PRO A 442 -6.95 -27.27 4.48
C PRO A 442 -8.40 -27.26 4.99
N LEU A 443 -9.06 -28.42 5.04
CA LEU A 443 -10.34 -28.55 5.72
C LEU A 443 -10.19 -28.37 7.24
N ARG A 444 -11.15 -27.67 7.87
CA ARG A 444 -11.21 -27.47 9.33
C ARG A 444 -11.67 -28.71 10.11
N SER A 445 -12.19 -29.74 9.43
CA SER A 445 -12.63 -31.00 10.02
C SER A 445 -12.13 -32.16 9.17
N ALA A 446 -11.63 -33.21 9.81
CA ALA A 446 -11.11 -34.42 9.16
C ALA A 446 -12.25 -35.25 8.55
N GLY A 447 -12.80 -34.79 7.43
CA GLY A 447 -13.70 -35.56 6.57
C GLY A 447 -12.93 -36.27 5.46
N ASN A 448 -13.45 -37.38 4.96
CA ASN A 448 -12.92 -38.14 3.81
C ASN A 448 -13.02 -37.39 2.45
N LEU A 449 -13.27 -36.07 2.45
CA LEU A 449 -13.33 -35.26 1.23
C LEU A 449 -11.95 -34.64 0.93
N PRO A 450 -11.54 -34.60 -0.34
CA PRO A 450 -10.29 -33.96 -0.73
C PRO A 450 -10.30 -32.45 -0.43
N ASN A 451 -9.12 -31.88 -0.20
CA ASN A 451 -8.95 -30.46 0.04
C ASN A 451 -9.47 -29.61 -1.13
N GLN A 452 -10.06 -28.46 -0.82
CA GLN A 452 -10.56 -27.55 -1.85
C GLN A 452 -9.38 -26.76 -2.44
N ILE A 453 -9.41 -26.51 -3.75
CA ILE A 453 -8.40 -25.69 -4.44
C ILE A 453 -8.97 -24.31 -4.69
N ILE A 454 -8.29 -23.27 -4.20
CA ILE A 454 -8.54 -21.90 -4.63
C ILE A 454 -7.59 -21.59 -5.78
N CYS A 455 -8.16 -21.34 -6.97
CA CYS A 455 -7.43 -20.89 -8.14
C CYS A 455 -7.75 -19.42 -8.41
N LYS A 456 -6.72 -18.58 -8.45
CA LYS A 456 -6.82 -17.15 -8.76
C LYS A 456 -6.29 -16.87 -10.15
N PHE A 457 -7.07 -16.17 -10.96
CA PHE A 457 -6.70 -15.79 -12.32
C PHE A 457 -6.10 -14.40 -12.40
N THR A 458 -5.18 -14.20 -13.35
CA THR A 458 -4.63 -12.87 -13.67
C THR A 458 -5.67 -11.99 -14.37
N ARG A 459 -6.58 -12.59 -15.16
CA ARG A 459 -7.59 -11.88 -15.95
C ARG A 459 -8.99 -12.41 -15.65
N ARG A 460 -9.96 -11.50 -15.48
CA ARG A 460 -11.37 -11.86 -15.25
C ARG A 460 -11.99 -12.64 -16.42
N LEU A 461 -11.62 -12.31 -17.67
CA LEU A 461 -12.09 -13.03 -18.86
C LEU A 461 -11.68 -14.51 -18.87
N ALA A 462 -10.47 -14.83 -18.36
CA ALA A 462 -10.00 -16.22 -18.25
C ALA A 462 -10.86 -17.00 -17.24
N LYS A 463 -11.15 -16.39 -16.07
CA LYS A 463 -12.07 -16.97 -15.10
C LYS A 463 -13.46 -17.22 -15.71
N GLU A 464 -14.03 -16.23 -16.38
CA GLU A 464 -15.38 -16.32 -16.96
C GLU A 464 -15.47 -17.43 -18.02
N ALA A 465 -14.40 -17.63 -18.81
CA ALA A 465 -14.31 -18.73 -19.76
C ALA A 465 -14.34 -20.12 -19.08
N VAL A 466 -13.64 -20.30 -17.95
CA VAL A 466 -13.71 -21.54 -17.15
C VAL A 466 -15.12 -21.74 -16.58
N MET A 467 -15.66 -20.70 -15.97
CA MET A 467 -16.97 -20.78 -15.29
C MET A 467 -18.11 -21.04 -16.27
N ALA A 468 -18.02 -20.58 -17.52
CA ALA A 468 -18.98 -20.91 -18.58
C ALA A 468 -19.03 -22.42 -18.88
N ARG A 469 -17.89 -23.11 -18.78
CA ARG A 469 -17.76 -24.55 -19.01
C ARG A 469 -17.77 -25.39 -17.73
N ARG A 470 -18.17 -24.83 -16.59
CA ARG A 470 -18.15 -25.51 -15.28
C ARG A 470 -18.86 -26.87 -15.23
N LYS A 471 -19.82 -27.13 -16.12
CA LYS A 471 -20.53 -28.42 -16.23
C LYS A 471 -19.65 -29.53 -16.78
N ASP A 472 -18.62 -29.18 -17.52
CA ASP A 472 -17.68 -30.11 -18.16
C ASP A 472 -16.52 -30.49 -17.24
N ALA A 473 -16.45 -29.95 -16.02
CA ALA A 473 -15.38 -30.21 -15.05
C ALA A 473 -15.22 -31.68 -14.65
N CYS A 474 -16.28 -32.48 -14.80
CA CYS A 474 -16.28 -33.91 -14.45
C CYS A 474 -15.91 -34.82 -15.63
N LYS A 475 -15.71 -34.27 -16.84
CA LYS A 475 -15.44 -35.01 -18.09
C LYS A 475 -13.97 -35.34 -18.38
N PRO A 476 -12.96 -34.59 -17.89
CA PRO A 476 -11.55 -34.87 -18.16
C PRO A 476 -11.12 -36.28 -17.74
N ASN A 477 -10.18 -36.86 -18.50
CA ASN A 477 -9.63 -38.17 -18.20
C ASN A 477 -8.53 -38.06 -17.12
N PRO A 478 -8.57 -38.83 -16.01
CA PRO A 478 -7.59 -38.74 -14.93
C PRO A 478 -6.12 -38.88 -15.38
N ILE A 479 -5.87 -39.69 -16.41
CA ILE A 479 -4.54 -39.95 -16.97
C ILE A 479 -3.90 -38.67 -17.54
N ASN A 480 -4.69 -37.84 -18.20
CA ASN A 480 -4.20 -36.59 -18.81
C ASN A 480 -3.87 -35.52 -17.77
N LEU A 481 -4.29 -35.72 -16.52
CA LEU A 481 -4.06 -34.84 -15.37
C LEU A 481 -2.95 -35.37 -14.44
N GLY A 482 -2.26 -36.46 -14.84
CA GLY A 482 -1.22 -37.09 -14.03
C GLY A 482 -1.75 -37.83 -12.79
N LEU A 483 -3.05 -38.11 -12.72
CA LEU A 483 -3.68 -38.82 -11.61
C LEU A 483 -3.67 -40.35 -11.83
N PRO A 484 -3.63 -41.18 -10.78
CA PRO A 484 -3.64 -42.64 -10.91
C PRO A 484 -4.92 -43.18 -11.57
N ASP A 485 -4.82 -44.25 -12.37
CA ASP A 485 -5.91 -44.89 -13.14
C ASP A 485 -7.17 -45.25 -12.33
N ARG A 486 -7.06 -45.36 -11.00
CA ARG A 486 -8.17 -45.73 -10.10
C ARG A 486 -8.98 -44.53 -9.61
N THR A 487 -8.68 -43.32 -10.06
CA THR A 487 -9.22 -42.10 -9.45
C THR A 487 -10.39 -41.54 -10.26
N SER A 488 -11.57 -41.44 -9.65
CA SER A 488 -12.76 -40.89 -10.32
C SER A 488 -12.83 -39.36 -10.15
N LEU A 489 -13.04 -38.64 -11.25
CA LEU A 489 -13.28 -37.19 -11.28
C LEU A 489 -14.77 -36.80 -11.30
N SER A 490 -15.67 -37.76 -11.08
CA SER A 490 -17.12 -37.55 -11.09
C SER A 490 -17.62 -36.56 -10.01
N SER A 491 -16.82 -36.35 -8.96
CA SER A 491 -17.11 -35.41 -7.86
C SER A 491 -16.58 -34.00 -8.11
N VAL A 492 -15.83 -33.75 -9.18
CA VAL A 492 -15.19 -32.45 -9.43
C VAL A 492 -16.25 -31.40 -9.76
N ARG A 493 -16.28 -30.32 -8.99
CA ARG A 493 -17.20 -29.19 -9.17
C ARG A 493 -16.44 -27.87 -9.09
N LEU A 494 -16.81 -26.94 -9.96
CA LEU A 494 -16.32 -25.57 -9.99
C LEU A 494 -17.39 -24.62 -9.44
N PHE A 495 -17.01 -23.82 -8.45
CA PHE A 495 -17.86 -22.81 -7.84
C PHE A 495 -17.19 -21.43 -7.88
N ASP A 496 -18.01 -20.38 -7.84
CA ASP A 496 -17.51 -19.05 -7.53
C ASP A 496 -17.01 -19.02 -6.07
N HIS A 497 -15.92 -18.30 -5.84
CA HIS A 497 -15.44 -18.07 -4.50
C HIS A 497 -16.29 -16.97 -3.85
N LEU A 498 -17.21 -17.37 -2.97
CA LEU A 498 -18.17 -16.48 -2.31
C LEU A 498 -17.67 -16.01 -0.95
N THR A 499 -18.09 -14.81 -0.53
CA THR A 499 -17.85 -14.29 0.82
C THR A 499 -18.55 -15.13 1.89
N SER A 500 -18.03 -15.12 3.12
CA SER A 500 -18.59 -15.92 4.24
C SER A 500 -20.08 -15.65 4.47
N LYS A 501 -20.49 -14.39 4.28
CA LYS A 501 -21.90 -13.98 4.38
C LYS A 501 -22.75 -14.56 3.26
N MET A 502 -22.27 -14.47 2.01
CA MET A 502 -22.99 -15.06 0.86
C MET A 502 -23.08 -16.57 0.97
N GLN A 503 -22.05 -17.24 1.49
CA GLN A 503 -22.10 -18.68 1.78
C GLN A 503 -23.18 -19.02 2.81
N LYS A 504 -23.29 -18.24 3.90
CA LYS A 504 -24.36 -18.40 4.90
C LYS A 504 -25.75 -18.23 4.28
N VAL A 505 -25.96 -17.15 3.54
CA VAL A 505 -27.24 -16.89 2.85
C VAL A 505 -27.58 -18.03 1.88
N PHE A 506 -26.58 -18.54 1.14
CA PHE A 506 -26.78 -19.65 0.22
C PHE A 506 -27.08 -20.97 0.95
N SER A 507 -26.52 -21.18 2.14
CA SER A 507 -26.83 -22.35 2.97
C SER A 507 -28.22 -22.26 3.60
N GLU A 508 -28.65 -21.06 4.01
CA GLU A 508 -29.97 -20.82 4.58
C GLU A 508 -31.08 -20.95 3.54
N GLY A 509 -30.86 -20.49 2.30
CA GLY A 509 -31.84 -20.63 1.21
C GLY A 509 -31.89 -22.00 0.53
N LYS A 510 -31.01 -22.93 0.92
CA LYS A 510 -30.97 -24.31 0.39
C LYS A 510 -31.59 -25.33 1.35
N ASN A 511 -31.78 -24.93 2.61
CA ASN A 511 -32.67 -25.60 3.58
C ASN A 511 -34.08 -25.05 3.43
#